data_AF-A0A7L0QW95-F1
#
_entry.id   AF-A0A7L0QW95-F1
#
_cell.length_a   1.000
_cell.length_b   1.000
_cell.length_c   1.000
_cell.angle_alpha   90.00
_cell.angle_beta   90.00
_cell.angle_gamma   90.00
#
_symmetry.space_group_name_H-M   'P 1'
#
loop_
_entity.id
_entity.type
_entity.pdbx_description
1 polymer ?
#
loop_
_entity_poly.entity_id
_entity_poly.type
_entity_poly.pdbx_seq_one_letter_code
_entity_poly.pdbx_strand_id
1 'polypeptide(L)'
;NKHVFHTAPANSLASRPKDLKGFRTPGPGTYSLPRIMGPNTAYTRAEPCYSMKGKSQYQSCFQDVAKTPGPAAFAKVDLDVYKTRAPKFSMGLKTKLAGKDRFPGPADYNMGKVALIKARDPAYTFGLRHSLYKASLIPATH
;
A
#
# COMPACT_ATOMS: atom_id res chain seq x y z
N ASN A 1 -32.06 -25.34 120.46
CA ASN A 1 -32.20 -26.65 119.75
C ASN A 1 -30.95 -26.91 118.94
N LYS A 2 -30.04 -27.73 119.50
CA LYS A 2 -28.75 -28.13 118.92
C LYS A 2 -29.00 -29.19 117.84
N HIS A 3 -28.57 -28.96 116.60
CA HIS A 3 -28.29 -30.09 115.70
C HIS A 3 -26.92 -30.65 116.09
N VAL A 4 -26.92 -31.82 116.73
CA VAL A 4 -25.73 -32.62 117.04
C VAL A 4 -25.43 -33.45 115.79
N PHE A 5 -24.26 -33.23 115.17
CA PHE A 5 -23.77 -34.10 114.12
C PHE A 5 -22.94 -35.22 114.77
N HIS A 6 -23.43 -36.45 114.72
CA HIS A 6 -22.77 -37.62 115.36
C HIS A 6 -21.56 -38.15 114.60
N THR A 7 -21.19 -37.55 113.46
CA THR A 7 -19.95 -37.84 112.71
C THR A 7 -19.44 -36.56 112.05
N ALA A 8 -18.13 -36.49 111.80
CA ALA A 8 -17.51 -35.34 111.14
C ALA A 8 -18.02 -35.20 109.68
N PRO A 9 -18.26 -33.98 109.17
CA PRO A 9 -18.65 -33.79 107.78
C PRO A 9 -17.58 -34.32 106.83
N ALA A 10 -17.94 -35.27 105.98
CA ALA A 10 -17.06 -35.83 104.97
C ALA A 10 -17.16 -34.99 103.68
N ASN A 11 -16.14 -34.17 103.43
CA ASN A 11 -16.07 -33.35 102.23
C ASN A 11 -15.48 -34.20 101.07
N SER A 12 -16.26 -34.46 100.02
CA SER A 12 -15.73 -35.06 98.79
C SER A 12 -15.04 -33.99 97.95
N LEU A 13 -13.74 -34.15 97.69
CA LEU A 13 -13.08 -33.32 96.68
C LEU A 13 -13.55 -33.80 95.30
N ALA A 14 -14.33 -32.94 94.62
CA ALA A 14 -14.80 -33.16 93.26
C ALA A 14 -13.61 -33.41 92.31
N SER A 15 -13.85 -34.21 91.26
CA SER A 15 -12.85 -34.69 90.31
C SER A 15 -11.94 -33.58 89.77
N ARG A 16 -10.67 -33.94 89.51
CA ARG A 16 -9.67 -33.07 88.86
C ARG A 16 -10.28 -32.40 87.61
N PRO A 17 -10.11 -31.08 87.40
CA PRO A 17 -10.46 -30.48 86.12
C PRO A 17 -9.65 -31.19 85.02
N LYS A 18 -10.29 -31.53 83.90
CA LYS A 18 -9.56 -32.01 82.73
C LYS A 18 -8.54 -30.95 82.34
N ASP A 19 -7.31 -31.36 82.06
CA ASP A 19 -6.27 -30.45 81.57
C ASP A 19 -6.86 -29.57 80.47
N LEU A 20 -6.57 -28.26 80.52
CA LEU A 20 -6.93 -27.38 79.42
C LEU A 20 -6.42 -28.05 78.15
N LYS A 21 -7.31 -28.29 77.18
CA LYS A 21 -6.91 -28.83 75.87
C LYS A 21 -5.73 -28.00 75.40
N GLY A 22 -4.54 -28.60 75.40
CA GLY A 22 -3.34 -27.96 74.89
C GLY A 22 -3.64 -27.37 73.53
N PHE A 23 -3.08 -26.19 73.25
CA PHE A 23 -3.28 -25.52 71.97
C PHE A 23 -3.00 -26.53 70.87
N ARG A 24 -4.05 -26.96 70.16
CA ARG A 24 -3.92 -27.92 69.07
C ARG A 24 -3.29 -27.16 67.92
N THR A 25 -1.97 -27.09 67.93
CA THR A 25 -1.21 -26.55 66.81
C THR A 25 -1.43 -27.49 65.63
N PRO A 26 -1.80 -26.97 64.46
CA PRO A 26 -1.92 -27.77 63.27
C PRO A 26 -0.54 -28.41 62.98
N GLY A 27 -0.53 -29.65 62.51
CA GLY A 27 0.71 -30.42 62.30
C GLY A 27 1.64 -29.74 61.29
N PRO A 28 2.94 -30.11 61.27
CA PRO A 28 3.87 -29.62 60.25
C PRO A 28 3.36 -30.05 58.86
N GLY A 29 2.82 -29.09 58.09
CA GLY A 29 2.20 -29.33 56.78
C GLY A 29 0.68 -29.12 56.71
N THR A 30 0.00 -28.88 57.82
CA THR A 30 -1.44 -28.51 57.82
C THR A 30 -1.66 -27.02 57.47
N TYR A 31 -0.59 -26.20 57.49
CA TYR A 31 -0.67 -24.81 57.06
C TYR A 31 -0.74 -24.72 55.53
N SER A 32 -1.91 -24.34 55.00
CA SER A 32 -2.06 -23.96 53.60
C SER A 32 -1.74 -22.48 53.46
N LEU A 33 -0.75 -22.14 52.61
CA LEU A 33 -0.44 -20.76 52.31
C LEU A 33 -1.50 -20.19 51.34
N PRO A 34 -1.99 -18.97 51.57
CA PRO A 34 -2.88 -18.33 50.62
C PRO A 34 -2.17 -18.14 49.28
N ARG A 35 -2.90 -18.35 48.18
CA ARG A 35 -2.40 -18.14 46.82
C ARG A 35 -1.90 -16.71 46.67
N ILE A 36 -0.63 -16.54 46.30
CA ILE A 36 0.03 -15.22 46.16
C ILE A 36 -0.05 -14.61 44.76
N MET A 37 -0.46 -15.38 43.74
CA MET A 37 -0.53 -14.94 42.33
C MET A 37 -1.81 -15.41 41.64
N GLY A 38 -2.45 -14.52 40.88
CA GLY A 38 -3.67 -14.79 40.12
C GLY A 38 -4.96 -14.28 40.80
N PRO A 39 -6.14 -14.61 40.26
CA PRO A 39 -7.41 -14.13 40.81
C PRO A 39 -7.65 -14.66 42.23
N ASN A 40 -8.22 -13.81 43.10
CA ASN A 40 -8.57 -14.10 44.50
C ASN A 40 -7.38 -14.39 45.45
N THR A 41 -6.36 -13.52 45.50
CA THR A 41 -5.31 -13.62 46.53
C THR A 41 -5.78 -12.99 47.85
N ALA A 42 -5.24 -13.48 48.98
CA ALA A 42 -5.60 -12.99 50.31
C ALA A 42 -5.12 -11.55 50.60
N TYR A 43 -4.03 -11.13 49.94
CA TYR A 43 -3.36 -9.87 50.24
C TYR A 43 -3.47 -8.82 49.13
N THR A 44 -3.74 -9.24 47.90
CA THR A 44 -3.82 -8.34 46.74
C THR A 44 -5.07 -8.61 45.91
N ARG A 45 -5.74 -7.54 45.47
CA ARG A 45 -6.83 -7.66 44.50
C ARG A 45 -6.22 -7.88 43.12
N ALA A 46 -6.72 -8.87 42.40
CA ALA A 46 -6.34 -9.10 41.01
C ALA A 46 -7.22 -8.25 40.09
N GLU A 47 -6.59 -7.55 39.16
CA GLU A 47 -7.31 -6.77 38.16
C GLU A 47 -7.97 -7.69 37.11
N PRO A 48 -9.11 -7.28 36.53
CA PRO A 48 -9.80 -8.05 35.50
C PRO A 48 -8.91 -8.27 34.27
N CYS A 49 -8.84 -9.52 33.79
CA CYS A 49 -8.16 -9.87 32.55
C CYS A 49 -9.17 -9.82 31.39
N TYR A 50 -9.10 -8.75 30.59
CA TYR A 50 -9.97 -8.60 29.44
C TYR A 50 -9.35 -9.24 28.19
N SER A 51 -10.07 -10.19 27.58
CA SER A 51 -9.74 -10.71 26.26
C SER A 51 -10.65 -10.10 25.20
N MET A 52 -10.10 -9.64 24.08
CA MET A 52 -10.90 -9.25 22.92
C MET A 52 -11.38 -10.52 22.20
N LYS A 53 -12.67 -10.84 22.32
CA LYS A 53 -13.31 -11.84 21.46
C LYS A 53 -13.55 -11.21 20.08
N GLY A 54 -13.12 -11.88 19.01
CA GLY A 54 -13.36 -11.42 17.64
C GLY A 54 -14.85 -11.18 17.39
N LYS A 55 -15.16 -10.14 16.59
CA LYS A 55 -16.55 -9.85 16.20
C LYS A 55 -17.13 -11.02 15.42
N SER A 56 -18.37 -11.41 15.74
CA SER A 56 -19.09 -12.44 14.99
C SER A 56 -19.19 -12.03 13.52
N GLN A 57 -18.94 -12.96 12.60
CA GLN A 57 -19.17 -12.73 11.18
C GLN A 57 -20.66 -12.66 10.83
N TYR A 58 -21.54 -13.02 11.78
CA TYR A 58 -22.98 -12.91 11.66
C TYR A 58 -23.37 -11.45 11.42
N GLN A 59 -23.85 -11.13 10.22
CA GLN A 59 -24.15 -9.78 9.70
C GLN A 59 -22.93 -8.89 9.38
N SER A 60 -21.73 -9.47 9.23
CA SER A 60 -20.61 -8.72 8.66
C SER A 60 -20.80 -8.49 7.15
N CYS A 61 -20.22 -7.41 6.62
CA CYS A 61 -20.17 -7.14 5.18
C CYS A 61 -19.51 -8.26 4.36
N PHE A 62 -18.79 -9.18 5.03
CA PHE A 62 -18.16 -10.36 4.44
C PHE A 62 -19.11 -11.56 4.29
N GLN A 63 -20.23 -11.58 5.03
CA GLN A 63 -21.20 -12.67 4.97
C GLN A 63 -22.22 -12.48 3.84
N ASP A 64 -22.55 -11.23 3.54
CA ASP A 64 -23.50 -10.87 2.49
C ASP A 64 -22.76 -10.29 1.28
N VAL A 65 -22.16 -11.19 0.49
CA VAL A 65 -21.43 -10.86 -0.75
C VAL A 65 -22.34 -10.11 -1.74
N ALA A 66 -23.67 -10.27 -1.63
CA ALA A 66 -24.62 -9.58 -2.48
C ALA A 66 -24.78 -8.08 -2.14
N LYS A 67 -24.47 -7.66 -0.90
CA LYS A 67 -24.57 -6.25 -0.46
C LYS A 67 -23.36 -5.40 -0.83
N THR A 68 -22.24 -6.02 -1.20
CA THR A 68 -21.02 -5.31 -1.59
C THR A 68 -20.68 -5.65 -3.03
N PRO A 69 -21.20 -4.90 -4.03
CA PRO A 69 -20.76 -5.08 -5.40
C PRO A 69 -19.23 -4.99 -5.44
N GLY A 70 -18.59 -6.04 -5.97
CA GLY A 70 -17.13 -6.08 -6.08
C GLY A 70 -16.61 -4.90 -6.91
N PRO A 71 -15.29 -4.63 -6.89
CA PRO A 71 -14.71 -3.50 -7.62
C PRO A 71 -15.02 -3.51 -9.13
N ALA A 72 -15.33 -4.67 -9.70
CA ALA A 72 -15.72 -4.84 -11.10
C ALA A 72 -17.21 -4.54 -11.38
N ALA A 73 -18.06 -4.42 -10.36
CA ALA A 73 -19.50 -4.20 -10.52
C ALA A 73 -19.88 -2.72 -10.67
N PHE A 74 -18.94 -1.79 -10.43
CA PHE A 74 -19.16 -0.37 -10.72
C PHE A 74 -19.04 -0.10 -12.22
N ALA A 75 -20.01 0.63 -12.78
CA ALA A 75 -19.95 1.06 -14.18
C ALA A 75 -18.75 2.00 -14.39
N LYS A 76 -18.00 1.76 -15.48
CA LYS A 76 -16.89 2.65 -15.87
C LYS A 76 -17.49 3.92 -16.49
N VAL A 77 -17.21 5.07 -15.89
CA VAL A 77 -17.56 6.37 -16.46
C VAL A 77 -16.46 6.78 -17.45
N ASP A 78 -16.83 7.35 -18.58
CA ASP A 78 -15.87 7.89 -19.55
C ASP A 78 -15.06 9.03 -18.92
N LEU A 79 -13.73 8.97 -19.08
CA LEU A 79 -12.81 9.94 -18.47
C LEU A 79 -13.10 11.38 -18.90
N ASP A 80 -13.58 11.57 -20.13
CA ASP A 80 -13.83 12.86 -20.77
C ASP A 80 -14.90 13.70 -20.06
N VAL A 81 -15.71 13.07 -19.19
CA VAL A 81 -16.70 13.76 -18.34
C VAL A 81 -16.03 14.69 -17.32
N TYR A 82 -14.84 14.34 -16.84
CA TYR A 82 -14.15 15.11 -15.78
C TYR A 82 -12.73 15.51 -16.14
N LYS A 83 -12.11 14.86 -17.14
CA LYS A 83 -10.74 15.13 -17.55
C LYS A 83 -10.51 14.73 -19.01
N THR A 84 -9.80 15.60 -19.73
CA THR A 84 -9.42 15.32 -21.11
C THR A 84 -8.66 13.99 -21.21
N ARG A 85 -9.19 13.08 -22.03
CA ARG A 85 -8.64 11.73 -22.21
C ARG A 85 -7.38 11.78 -23.09
N ALA A 86 -6.43 10.87 -22.83
CA ALA A 86 -5.27 10.67 -23.71
C ALA A 86 -5.71 10.17 -25.11
N PRO A 87 -4.96 10.52 -26.18
CA PRO A 87 -5.29 10.10 -27.54
C PRO A 87 -5.28 8.57 -27.66
N LYS A 88 -6.32 8.00 -28.32
CA LYS A 88 -6.42 6.58 -28.62
C LYS A 88 -5.91 6.31 -30.02
N PHE A 89 -4.80 5.59 -30.13
CA PHE A 89 -4.28 5.11 -31.41
C PHE A 89 -4.79 3.68 -31.67
N SER A 90 -5.18 3.39 -32.90
CA SER A 90 -5.47 2.03 -33.36
C SER A 90 -4.57 1.69 -34.55
N MET A 91 -4.05 0.47 -34.55
CA MET A 91 -3.34 -0.10 -35.68
C MET A 91 -4.36 -0.88 -36.52
N GLY A 92 -4.90 -0.23 -37.55
CA GLY A 92 -5.81 -0.84 -38.51
C GLY A 92 -5.59 -0.22 -39.89
N LEU A 93 -5.99 -0.93 -40.96
CA LEU A 93 -5.94 -0.34 -42.30
C LEU A 93 -6.83 0.90 -42.35
N LYS A 94 -6.24 2.07 -42.59
CA LYS A 94 -6.99 3.27 -42.96
C LYS A 94 -7.63 3.01 -44.32
N THR A 95 -8.96 2.84 -44.37
CA THR A 95 -9.68 2.98 -45.64
C THR A 95 -9.44 4.40 -46.14
N LYS A 96 -8.96 4.53 -47.37
CA LYS A 96 -8.60 5.82 -47.98
C LYS A 96 -9.74 6.82 -47.76
N LEU A 97 -9.45 7.97 -47.14
CA LEU A 97 -10.38 9.09 -47.10
C LEU A 97 -10.77 9.41 -48.55
N ALA A 98 -12.07 9.44 -48.82
CA ALA A 98 -12.60 9.85 -50.11
C ALA A 98 -12.42 11.37 -50.24
N GLY A 99 -11.20 11.77 -50.59
CA GLY A 99 -10.80 13.16 -50.81
C GLY A 99 -9.67 13.12 -51.82
N LYS A 100 -10.03 13.22 -53.10
CA LYS A 100 -9.10 13.18 -54.22
C LYS A 100 -8.41 14.53 -54.31
N ASP A 101 -7.47 14.79 -53.40
CA ASP A 101 -6.60 15.95 -53.47
C ASP A 101 -5.61 15.72 -54.63
N ARG A 102 -5.99 16.18 -55.82
CA ARG A 102 -5.18 16.07 -57.04
C ARG A 102 -4.14 17.18 -57.01
N PHE A 103 -3.13 17.02 -56.17
CA PHE A 103 -1.92 17.82 -56.30
C PHE A 103 -1.20 17.37 -57.58
N PRO A 104 -0.88 18.29 -58.51
CA PRO A 104 -0.10 17.94 -59.68
C PRO A 104 1.25 17.36 -59.23
N GLY A 105 1.62 16.21 -59.77
CA GLY A 105 2.94 15.64 -59.57
C GLY A 105 4.01 16.50 -60.25
N PRO A 106 5.30 16.28 -59.95
CA PRO A 106 6.39 17.01 -60.59
C PRO A 106 6.39 16.91 -62.13
N ALA A 107 5.85 15.82 -62.68
CA ALA A 107 5.71 15.59 -64.11
C ALA A 107 4.46 16.26 -64.75
N ASP A 108 3.51 16.74 -63.94
CA ASP A 108 2.28 17.37 -64.43
C ASP A 108 2.46 18.87 -64.72
N TYR A 109 3.62 19.43 -64.39
CA TYR A 109 3.96 20.83 -64.66
C TYR A 109 4.49 21.00 -66.09
N ASN A 110 3.64 21.49 -67.01
CA ASN A 110 4.06 21.87 -68.36
C ASN A 110 4.67 23.29 -68.36
N MET A 111 5.99 23.40 -68.56
CA MET A 111 6.72 24.68 -68.52
C MET A 111 6.51 25.61 -69.73
N GLY A 112 5.60 25.28 -70.66
CA GLY A 112 5.41 26.06 -71.90
C GLY A 112 6.63 25.98 -72.83
N LYS A 113 6.43 26.26 -74.12
CA LYS A 113 7.52 26.23 -75.12
C LYS A 113 8.34 27.53 -75.01
N VAL A 114 9.51 27.47 -74.37
CA VAL A 114 10.46 28.59 -74.19
C VAL A 114 10.99 29.16 -75.53
N ALA A 115 10.77 28.47 -76.64
CA ALA A 115 11.12 28.92 -77.99
C ALA A 115 10.40 30.21 -78.44
N LEU A 116 9.35 30.65 -77.73
CA LEU A 116 8.64 31.90 -78.06
C LEU A 116 9.39 33.16 -77.58
N ILE A 117 10.31 33.03 -76.61
CA ILE A 117 11.03 34.17 -75.99
C ILE A 117 12.48 34.26 -76.48
N LYS A 118 13.11 33.13 -76.89
CA LYS A 118 14.47 33.12 -77.45
C LYS A 118 14.55 32.19 -78.64
N ALA A 119 15.04 32.71 -79.77
CA ALA A 119 15.22 31.96 -81.02
C ALA A 119 16.40 30.97 -80.99
N ARG A 120 17.30 31.07 -79.99
CA ARG A 120 18.51 30.23 -79.88
C ARG A 120 18.82 29.96 -78.41
N ASP A 121 19.15 28.71 -78.10
CA ASP A 121 19.59 28.31 -76.76
C ASP A 121 20.90 29.04 -76.38
N PRO A 122 21.08 29.42 -75.09
CA PRO A 122 22.29 30.10 -74.67
C PRO A 122 23.52 29.21 -74.88
N ALA A 123 24.49 29.68 -75.66
CA ALA A 123 25.76 28.99 -75.87
C ALA A 123 26.80 29.53 -74.87
N TYR A 124 27.26 28.68 -73.96
CA TYR A 124 28.33 29.00 -73.01
C TYR A 124 29.63 28.33 -73.45
N THR A 125 30.75 29.05 -73.38
CA THR A 125 32.09 28.48 -73.58
C THR A 125 32.83 28.47 -72.25
N PHE A 126 33.41 27.33 -71.90
CA PHE A 126 34.33 27.18 -70.79
C PHE A 126 35.73 27.03 -71.35
N GLY A 127 36.57 28.03 -71.15
CA GLY A 127 37.96 28.02 -71.59
C GLY A 127 38.81 28.82 -70.62
N LEU A 128 40.02 28.34 -70.34
CA LEU A 128 40.98 29.06 -69.51
C LEU A 128 41.41 30.34 -70.24
N ARG A 129 40.94 31.50 -69.76
CA ARG A 129 41.39 32.80 -70.24
C ARG A 129 42.68 33.17 -69.50
N HIS A 130 43.83 33.09 -70.17
CA HIS A 130 45.11 33.49 -69.59
C HIS A 130 45.20 35.02 -69.47
N SER A 131 45.90 35.53 -68.45
CA SER A 131 46.21 36.95 -68.31
C SER A 131 47.25 37.39 -69.36
N LEU A 132 47.29 38.69 -69.69
CA LEU A 132 48.21 39.24 -70.70
C LEU A 132 49.67 39.31 -70.25
N TYR A 133 49.96 39.13 -68.96
CA TYR A 133 51.29 39.32 -68.43
C TYR A 133 52.09 38.01 -68.46
N LYS A 134 52.94 37.85 -69.48
CA LYS A 134 53.94 36.78 -69.55
C LYS A 134 55.13 37.18 -68.68
N ALA A 135 55.45 36.39 -67.66
CA ALA A 135 56.72 36.55 -66.93
C ALA A 135 57.88 36.05 -67.81
N SER A 136 58.86 36.91 -68.09
CA SER A 136 60.08 36.55 -68.82
C SER A 136 60.99 35.69 -67.93
N LEU A 137 61.20 34.42 -68.30
CA LEU A 137 61.99 33.44 -67.53
C LEU A 137 63.51 33.54 -67.75
N ILE A 138 64.04 34.68 -68.22
CA ILE A 138 65.48 34.85 -68.45
C ILE A 138 66.01 35.81 -67.37
N PRO A 139 66.85 35.35 -66.42
CA PRO A 139 67.55 36.25 -65.53
C PRO A 139 68.59 37.05 -66.33
N ALA A 140 68.58 38.37 -66.20
CA ALA A 140 69.61 39.22 -66.78
C ALA A 140 70.95 38.91 -66.11
N THR A 141 71.91 38.40 -66.88
CA THR A 141 73.30 38.25 -66.44
C THR A 141 74.04 39.57 -66.62
N HIS A 142 74.81 39.89 -65.57
CA HIS A 142 75.65 41.05 -65.23
C HIS A 142 76.12 42.03 -66.32
#